data_AF-A0A967B8D4-F1
#
_entry.id   AF-A0A967B8D4-F1
#
_cell.length_a   1.000
_cell.length_b   1.000
_cell.length_c   1.000
_cell.angle_alpha   90.00
_cell.angle_beta   90.00
_cell.angle_gamma   90.00
#
_symmetry.space_group_name_H-M   'P 1'
#
loop_
_entity.id
_entity.type
_entity.pdbx_description
1 polymer ?
#
loop_
_entity_poly.entity_id
_entity_poly.type
_entity_poly.pdbx_seq_one_letter_code
_entity_poly.pdbx_strand_id
1 'polypeptide(L)'
;MSNGEIILYTTEDGKQAIQLRAVDGTVWLTQKEMSDLFAKDVRTINEHLRNIYAEGECDPEATIRKFRIVQLEGDREVSREVDVYDLSAILAVGFRVRSSRGTQFRRWANSVLSEYLVKGFAMDDARLKDPDADYFEELLARIRDIRSSEKQFYKKILEIYATSIDYDPSAEASTRFFQTVQNKMHWAAHGHTAAEIVVSRADADRDHKGLTSWSNQPKGGPPRKADAVIAKNYLSDEELHALNRIVSAYLEFAEFQAMNRRQMTMQAWVAKLDDFLRLGDRDVLTHAGKCTASAAKQKGGEEFERWRKRAIEEPSAVELHFMEAVDKVKQLAKSTRKKS
;
A
#
# COMPACT_ATOMS: atom_id res chain seq x y z
N MET A 1 12.71 -10.81 -22.24
CA MET A 1 11.25 -10.64 -22.40
C MET A 1 10.61 -11.64 -21.46
N SER A 2 10.07 -11.17 -20.33
CA SER A 2 9.37 -12.03 -19.37
C SER A 2 8.06 -12.48 -20.03
N ASN A 3 8.03 -13.73 -20.50
CA ASN A 3 6.79 -14.38 -20.93
C ASN A 3 5.97 -14.69 -19.68
N GLY A 4 5.30 -13.67 -19.12
CA GLY A 4 4.34 -13.86 -18.06
C GLY A 4 3.05 -14.44 -18.65
N GLU A 5 2.72 -15.68 -18.27
CA GLU A 5 1.41 -16.24 -18.52
C GLU A 5 0.41 -15.57 -17.55
N ILE A 6 -0.54 -14.80 -18.10
CA ILE A 6 -1.67 -14.30 -17.30
C ILE A 6 -2.88 -15.20 -17.61
N ILE A 7 -3.36 -15.91 -16.60
CA ILE A 7 -4.63 -16.64 -16.65
C ILE A 7 -5.70 -15.70 -16.09
N LEU A 8 -6.58 -15.16 -16.94
CA LEU A 8 -7.61 -14.21 -16.48
C LEU A 8 -8.89 -14.90 -16.02
N TYR A 9 -9.12 -16.13 -16.47
CA TYR A 9 -10.44 -16.75 -16.37
C TYR A 9 -10.34 -18.28 -16.50
N THR A 10 -10.72 -18.98 -15.44
CA THR A 10 -11.00 -20.42 -15.46
C THR A 10 -12.50 -20.60 -15.30
N THR A 11 -13.11 -21.25 -16.28
CA THR A 11 -14.53 -21.58 -16.30
C THR A 11 -14.84 -22.68 -15.27
N GLU A 12 -16.08 -22.77 -14.78
CA GLU A 12 -16.50 -23.88 -13.87
C GLU A 12 -16.28 -25.27 -14.49
N ASP A 13 -16.24 -25.39 -15.81
CA ASP A 13 -15.96 -26.65 -16.52
C ASP A 13 -14.47 -26.93 -16.75
N GLY A 14 -13.55 -26.02 -16.34
CA GLY A 14 -12.10 -26.20 -16.43
C GLY A 14 -11.53 -26.29 -17.86
N LYS A 15 -12.35 -26.04 -18.89
CA LYS A 15 -12.02 -26.38 -20.29
C LYS A 15 -11.22 -25.32 -21.04
N GLN A 16 -11.18 -24.08 -20.56
CA GLN A 16 -10.44 -23.02 -21.23
C GLN A 16 -9.70 -22.16 -20.20
N ALA A 17 -8.40 -22.41 -20.08
CA ALA A 17 -7.45 -21.44 -19.56
C ALA A 17 -7.01 -20.60 -20.76
N ILE A 18 -7.28 -19.29 -20.73
CA ILE A 18 -6.71 -18.40 -21.74
C ILE A 18 -5.33 -18.00 -21.26
N GLN A 19 -4.30 -18.51 -21.93
CA GLN A 19 -2.92 -18.07 -21.76
C GLN A 19 -2.77 -16.71 -22.43
N LEU A 20 -2.65 -15.65 -21.63
CA LEU A 20 -2.46 -14.30 -22.14
C LEU A 20 -0.99 -13.93 -22.01
N ARG A 21 -0.44 -13.34 -23.07
CA ARG A 21 0.90 -12.75 -23.03
C ARG A 21 0.83 -11.46 -22.24
N ALA A 22 1.48 -11.44 -21.08
CA ALA A 22 1.79 -10.18 -20.41
C ALA A 22 2.83 -9.42 -21.24
N VAL A 23 2.51 -8.17 -21.62
CA VAL A 23 3.51 -7.21 -22.08
C VAL A 23 3.44 -6.04 -21.12
N ASP A 24 4.58 -5.69 -20.51
CA ASP A 24 4.69 -4.61 -19.52
C ASP A 24 3.74 -4.76 -18.31
N GLY A 25 3.50 -6.00 -17.86
CA GLY A 25 2.67 -6.27 -16.68
C GLY A 25 1.16 -6.12 -16.88
N THR A 26 0.70 -5.91 -18.12
CA THR A 26 -0.73 -5.88 -18.45
C THR A 26 -1.07 -6.82 -19.61
N VAL A 27 -2.35 -7.13 -19.75
CA VAL A 27 -2.90 -7.99 -20.80
C VAL A 27 -3.26 -7.17 -22.02
N TRP A 28 -2.92 -7.69 -23.19
CA TRP A 28 -3.32 -7.15 -24.48
C TRP A 28 -4.04 -8.23 -25.30
N LEU A 29 -5.19 -7.89 -25.89
CA LEU A 29 -5.93 -8.78 -26.78
C LEU A 29 -6.35 -8.07 -28.06
N THR A 30 -6.30 -8.79 -29.18
CA THR A 30 -6.95 -8.40 -30.43
C THR A 30 -8.47 -8.57 -30.34
N GLN A 31 -9.22 -7.94 -31.25
CA GLN A 31 -10.68 -8.16 -31.34
C GLN A 31 -11.04 -9.63 -31.59
N LYS A 32 -10.17 -10.36 -32.31
CA LYS A 32 -10.37 -11.79 -32.60
C LYS A 32 -10.22 -12.64 -31.34
N GLU A 33 -9.18 -12.39 -30.54
CA GLU A 33 -9.00 -13.10 -29.26
C GLU A 33 -10.12 -12.77 -28.26
N MET A 34 -10.60 -11.52 -28.22
CA MET A 34 -11.79 -11.17 -27.43
C MET A 34 -13.06 -11.88 -27.91
N SER A 35 -13.23 -12.04 -29.23
CA SER A 35 -14.31 -12.82 -29.85
C SER A 35 -14.30 -14.26 -29.36
N ASP A 36 -13.11 -14.89 -29.35
CA ASP A 36 -12.92 -16.26 -28.89
C ASP A 36 -13.16 -16.40 -27.37
N LEU A 37 -12.59 -15.47 -26.57
CA LEU A 37 -12.76 -15.41 -25.11
C LEU A 37 -14.25 -15.30 -24.71
N PHE A 38 -14.99 -14.39 -25.34
CA PHE A 38 -16.39 -14.15 -24.97
C PHE A 38 -17.39 -14.92 -25.83
N ALA A 39 -16.94 -15.81 -26.72
CA ALA A 39 -17.76 -16.58 -27.65
C ALA A 39 -18.78 -15.70 -28.39
N LYS A 40 -18.29 -14.65 -29.04
CA LYS A 40 -19.06 -13.68 -29.84
C LYS A 40 -18.36 -13.36 -31.13
N ASP A 41 -19.14 -12.94 -32.12
CA ASP A 41 -18.58 -12.48 -33.39
C ASP A 41 -17.73 -11.21 -33.21
N VAL A 42 -16.65 -11.11 -33.97
CA VAL A 42 -15.73 -9.95 -33.98
C VAL A 42 -16.50 -8.64 -34.23
N ARG A 43 -17.55 -8.65 -35.06
CA ARG A 43 -18.39 -7.47 -35.30
C ARG A 43 -19.10 -7.00 -34.04
N THR A 44 -19.56 -7.92 -33.19
CA THR A 44 -20.19 -7.59 -31.90
C THR A 44 -19.17 -7.02 -30.92
N ILE A 45 -17.95 -7.57 -30.88
CA ILE A 45 -16.85 -7.00 -30.08
C ILE A 45 -16.54 -5.57 -30.54
N ASN A 46 -16.44 -5.35 -31.85
CA ASN A 46 -16.18 -4.04 -32.43
C ASN A 46 -17.29 -3.02 -32.12
N GLU A 47 -18.55 -3.44 -32.14
CA GLU A 47 -19.69 -2.61 -31.72
C GLU A 47 -19.59 -2.21 -30.25
N HIS A 48 -19.28 -3.16 -29.35
CA HIS A 48 -19.09 -2.86 -27.93
C HIS A 48 -17.94 -1.88 -27.70
N LEU A 49 -16.79 -2.07 -28.34
CA LEU A 49 -15.64 -1.16 -28.24
C LEU A 49 -16.01 0.25 -28.69
N ARG A 50 -16.69 0.40 -29.82
CA ARG A 50 -17.16 1.71 -30.30
C ARG A 50 -18.08 2.40 -29.28
N ASN A 51 -18.99 1.66 -28.67
CA ASN A 51 -19.89 2.23 -27.66
C ASN A 51 -19.15 2.61 -26.37
N ILE A 52 -18.20 1.78 -25.90
CA ILE A 52 -17.34 2.08 -24.73
C ILE A 52 -16.60 3.40 -24.91
N TYR A 53 -16.03 3.63 -26.10
CA TYR A 53 -15.33 4.87 -26.40
C TYR A 53 -16.27 6.07 -26.57
N ALA A 54 -17.44 5.86 -27.18
CA ALA A 54 -18.45 6.92 -27.31
C ALA A 54 -19.03 7.35 -25.95
N GLU A 55 -19.12 6.43 -24.98
CA GLU A 55 -19.56 6.69 -23.61
C GLU A 55 -18.46 7.30 -22.73
N GLY A 56 -17.20 7.35 -23.21
CA GLY A 56 -16.06 7.87 -22.47
C GLY A 56 -15.60 6.98 -21.31
N GLU A 57 -15.98 5.70 -21.29
CA GLU A 57 -15.54 4.75 -20.25
C GLU A 57 -14.06 4.38 -20.42
N CYS A 58 -13.56 4.40 -21.65
CA CYS A 58 -12.15 4.22 -21.97
C CYS A 58 -11.69 5.29 -22.96
N ASP A 59 -10.39 5.62 -22.91
CA ASP A 59 -9.75 6.48 -23.90
C ASP A 59 -9.09 5.62 -24.99
N PRO A 60 -9.48 5.76 -26.28
CA PRO A 60 -8.83 5.04 -27.38
C PRO A 60 -7.31 5.21 -27.42
N GLU A 61 -6.77 6.40 -27.14
CA GLU A 61 -5.33 6.66 -27.22
C GLU A 61 -4.55 5.94 -26.11
N ALA A 62 -5.17 5.73 -24.95
CA ALA A 62 -4.57 5.03 -23.82
C ALA A 62 -4.75 3.50 -23.88
N THR A 63 -5.80 3.03 -24.55
CA THR A 63 -6.22 1.62 -24.50
C THR A 63 -5.94 0.83 -25.78
N ILE A 64 -5.54 1.49 -26.87
CA ILE A 64 -5.22 0.84 -28.15
C ILE A 64 -3.72 0.93 -28.45
N ARG A 65 -3.11 -0.19 -28.80
CA ARG A 65 -1.78 -0.24 -29.43
C ARG A 65 -1.85 -0.93 -30.78
N LYS A 66 -0.98 -0.55 -31.70
CA LYS A 66 -0.83 -1.23 -32.98
C LYS A 66 0.36 -2.17 -32.91
N PHE A 67 0.11 -3.47 -33.08
CA PHE A 67 1.17 -4.45 -33.26
C PHE A 67 1.29 -4.84 -34.74
N ARG A 68 2.52 -4.86 -35.24
CA ARG A 68 2.82 -5.42 -36.56
C ARG A 68 2.88 -6.93 -36.44
N ILE A 69 1.92 -7.63 -37.04
CA ILE A 69 1.89 -9.08 -37.13
C ILE A 69 2.27 -9.48 -38.55
N VAL A 70 3.32 -10.29 -38.68
CA VAL A 70 3.71 -10.92 -39.95
C VAL A 70 3.06 -12.31 -40.00
N GLN A 71 2.27 -12.55 -41.03
CA GLN A 71 1.64 -13.86 -41.29
C GLN A 71 2.11 -14.36 -42.66
N LEU A 72 2.40 -15.67 -42.75
CA LEU A 72 2.62 -16.36 -44.02
C LEU A 72 1.26 -16.73 -44.62
N GLU A 73 0.95 -16.16 -45.79
CA GLU A 73 -0.21 -16.52 -46.59
C GLU A 73 0.28 -17.15 -47.91
N GLY A 74 0.28 -18.49 -47.96
CA GLY A 74 0.96 -19.24 -49.03
C GLY A 74 2.48 -19.06 -48.94
N ASP A 75 3.13 -18.69 -50.05
CA ASP A 75 4.58 -18.41 -50.12
C ASP A 75 4.94 -16.94 -49.82
N ARG A 76 3.99 -16.11 -49.35
CA ARG A 76 4.21 -14.67 -49.13
C ARG A 76 4.10 -14.31 -47.66
N GLU A 77 5.10 -13.58 -47.16
CA GLU A 77 5.02 -12.88 -45.87
C GLU A 77 4.23 -11.59 -46.04
N VAL A 78 3.12 -11.48 -45.32
CA VAL A 78 2.26 -10.29 -45.29
C VAL A 78 2.32 -9.69 -43.89
N SER A 79 2.80 -8.45 -43.79
CA SER A 79 2.78 -7.68 -42.54
C SER A 79 1.50 -6.84 -42.46
N ARG A 80 0.73 -7.00 -41.39
CA ARG A 80 -0.44 -6.17 -41.08
C ARG A 80 -0.30 -5.50 -39.73
N GLU A 81 -0.77 -4.27 -39.63
CA GLU A 81 -1.01 -3.62 -38.34
C GLU A 81 -2.33 -4.15 -37.78
N VAL A 82 -2.29 -4.67 -36.56
CA VAL A 82 -3.48 -5.14 -35.84
C VAL A 82 -3.60 -4.34 -34.57
N ASP A 83 -4.80 -3.80 -34.34
CA ASP A 83 -5.14 -3.12 -33.10
C ASP A 83 -5.29 -4.16 -31.99
N VAL A 84 -4.59 -3.93 -30.88
CA VAL A 84 -4.78 -4.63 -29.62
C VAL A 84 -5.32 -3.69 -28.57
N TYR A 85 -6.03 -4.28 -27.62
CA TYR A 85 -6.78 -3.61 -26.59
C TYR A 85 -6.24 -4.02 -25.23
N ASP A 86 -6.06 -3.04 -24.36
CA ASP A 86 -5.57 -3.26 -23.00
C ASP A 86 -6.61 -3.96 -22.10
N LEU A 87 -6.19 -4.30 -20.88
CA LEU A 87 -7.05 -4.91 -19.88
C LEU A 87 -8.34 -4.10 -19.61
N SER A 88 -8.25 -2.77 -19.59
CA SER A 88 -9.41 -1.90 -19.32
C SER A 88 -10.51 -2.09 -20.37
N ALA A 89 -10.16 -2.03 -21.65
CA ALA A 89 -11.08 -2.26 -22.75
C ALA A 89 -11.62 -3.71 -22.76
N ILE A 90 -10.78 -4.71 -22.46
CA ILE A 90 -11.19 -6.13 -22.39
C ILE A 90 -12.25 -6.34 -21.31
N LEU A 91 -12.03 -5.79 -20.10
CA LEU A 91 -12.98 -5.89 -18.99
C LEU A 91 -14.30 -5.20 -19.34
N ALA A 92 -14.24 -3.98 -19.89
CA ALA A 92 -15.40 -3.20 -20.31
C ALA A 92 -16.28 -3.95 -21.33
N VAL A 93 -15.64 -4.62 -22.30
CA VAL A 93 -16.33 -5.51 -23.26
C VAL A 93 -16.96 -6.69 -22.53
N GLY A 94 -16.22 -7.37 -21.64
CA GLY A 94 -16.71 -8.53 -20.88
C GLY A 94 -17.99 -8.25 -20.08
N PHE A 95 -18.11 -7.06 -19.50
CA PHE A 95 -19.34 -6.64 -18.81
C PHE A 95 -20.53 -6.42 -19.76
N ARG A 96 -20.30 -6.01 -21.02
CA ARG A 96 -21.36 -5.70 -22.00
C ARG A 96 -21.78 -6.91 -22.84
N VAL A 97 -20.91 -7.89 -23.03
CA VAL A 97 -21.18 -9.03 -23.91
C VAL A 97 -22.33 -9.91 -23.39
N ARG A 98 -23.33 -10.12 -24.23
CA ARG A 98 -24.45 -11.04 -23.97
C ARG A 98 -24.18 -12.45 -24.52
N SER A 99 -23.32 -13.22 -23.86
CA SER A 99 -23.07 -14.63 -24.14
C SER A 99 -23.08 -15.48 -22.87
N SER A 100 -23.06 -16.80 -23.02
CA SER A 100 -22.84 -17.71 -21.89
C SER A 100 -21.51 -17.40 -21.18
N ARG A 101 -20.43 -17.23 -21.96
CA ARG A 101 -19.10 -16.82 -21.46
C ARG A 101 -19.13 -15.46 -20.77
N GLY A 102 -19.76 -14.45 -21.37
CA GLY A 102 -19.91 -13.13 -20.73
C GLY A 102 -20.71 -13.17 -19.43
N THR A 103 -21.70 -14.07 -19.33
CA THR A 103 -22.47 -14.29 -18.10
C THR A 103 -21.61 -14.93 -17.02
N GLN A 104 -20.82 -15.94 -17.36
CA GLN A 104 -19.90 -16.58 -16.42
C GLN A 104 -18.80 -15.60 -15.97
N PHE A 105 -18.23 -14.82 -16.89
CA PHE A 105 -17.27 -13.75 -16.59
C PHE A 105 -17.85 -12.74 -15.58
N ARG A 106 -19.07 -12.25 -15.80
CA ARG A 106 -19.71 -11.32 -14.85
C ARG A 106 -19.98 -11.94 -13.49
N ARG A 107 -20.35 -13.22 -13.41
CA ARG A 107 -20.51 -13.92 -12.12
C ARG A 107 -19.20 -13.96 -11.35
N TRP A 108 -18.11 -14.33 -12.02
CA TRP A 108 -16.76 -14.34 -11.44
C TRP A 108 -16.31 -12.93 -11.03
N ALA A 109 -16.44 -11.94 -11.90
CA ALA A 109 -16.04 -10.56 -11.59
C ALA A 109 -16.84 -10.00 -10.40
N ASN A 110 -18.14 -10.30 -10.34
CA ASN A 110 -18.98 -9.90 -9.21
C ASN A 110 -18.61 -10.63 -7.92
N SER A 111 -18.16 -11.89 -7.96
CA SER A 111 -17.71 -12.59 -6.75
C SER A 111 -16.42 -12.00 -6.20
N VAL A 112 -15.46 -11.67 -7.08
CA VAL A 112 -14.21 -10.98 -6.71
C VAL A 112 -14.53 -9.61 -6.12
N LEU A 113 -15.39 -8.82 -6.78
CA LEU A 113 -15.79 -7.50 -6.28
C LEU A 113 -16.56 -7.58 -4.96
N SER A 114 -17.47 -8.55 -4.82
CA SER A 114 -18.22 -8.76 -3.57
C SER A 114 -17.30 -9.17 -2.43
N GLU A 115 -16.34 -10.05 -2.68
CA GLU A 115 -15.34 -10.44 -1.69
C GLU A 115 -14.51 -9.24 -1.24
N TYR A 116 -14.03 -8.44 -2.18
CA TYR A 116 -13.29 -7.22 -1.88
C TYR A 116 -14.13 -6.23 -1.05
N LEU A 117 -15.40 -6.01 -1.41
CA LEU A 117 -16.29 -5.09 -0.69
C LEU A 117 -16.65 -5.58 0.73
N VAL A 118 -16.74 -6.91 0.95
CA VAL A 118 -17.10 -7.48 2.26
C VAL A 118 -15.88 -7.67 3.16
N LYS A 119 -14.78 -8.22 2.62
CA LYS A 119 -13.58 -8.59 3.40
C LYS A 119 -12.49 -7.51 3.37
N GLY A 120 -12.53 -6.61 2.40
CA GLY A 120 -11.49 -5.60 2.16
C GLY A 120 -10.31 -6.09 1.30
N PHE A 121 -10.36 -7.32 0.78
CA PHE A 121 -9.33 -7.90 -0.11
C PHE A 121 -9.93 -8.98 -1.01
N ALA A 122 -9.29 -9.24 -2.15
CA ALA A 122 -9.52 -10.41 -3.00
C ALA A 122 -8.16 -10.94 -3.47
N MET A 123 -8.00 -12.27 -3.54
CA MET A 123 -6.70 -12.91 -3.79
C MET A 123 -6.84 -14.08 -4.76
N ASP A 124 -5.83 -14.25 -5.60
CA ASP A 124 -5.64 -15.44 -6.42
C ASP A 124 -4.56 -16.33 -5.77
N ASP A 125 -4.99 -17.24 -4.90
CA ASP A 125 -4.10 -18.10 -4.13
C ASP A 125 -3.29 -19.06 -5.01
N ALA A 126 -3.83 -19.47 -6.16
CA ALA A 126 -3.13 -20.38 -7.07
C ALA A 126 -1.96 -19.65 -7.72
N ARG A 127 -2.18 -18.41 -8.19
CA ARG A 127 -1.14 -17.56 -8.76
C ARG A 127 -0.09 -17.15 -7.73
N LEU A 128 -0.50 -16.84 -6.50
CA LEU A 128 0.43 -16.44 -5.43
C LEU A 128 1.30 -17.59 -4.90
N LYS A 129 0.94 -18.85 -5.20
CA LYS A 129 1.77 -20.03 -4.90
C LYS A 129 2.82 -20.31 -5.98
N ASP A 130 2.74 -19.65 -7.13
CA ASP A 130 3.73 -19.77 -8.18
C ASP A 130 5.05 -19.11 -7.74
N PRO A 131 6.18 -19.84 -7.68
CA PRO A 131 7.47 -19.28 -7.28
C PRO A 131 7.94 -18.11 -8.14
N ASP A 132 7.50 -18.04 -9.40
CA ASP A 132 7.88 -16.99 -10.34
C ASP A 132 6.96 -15.75 -10.26
N ALA A 133 6.00 -15.73 -9.31
CA ALA A 133 5.11 -14.60 -9.10
C ALA A 133 5.77 -13.48 -8.27
N ASP A 134 6.24 -12.43 -8.96
CA ASP A 134 6.85 -11.23 -8.35
C ASP A 134 5.97 -10.51 -7.30
N TYR A 135 4.66 -10.77 -7.28
CA TYR A 135 3.70 -10.05 -6.43
C TYR A 135 3.60 -10.60 -4.99
N PHE A 136 4.15 -11.78 -4.69
CA PHE A 136 4.03 -12.37 -3.36
C PHE A 136 4.78 -11.57 -2.28
N GLU A 137 6.01 -11.15 -2.57
CA GLU A 137 6.79 -10.31 -1.65
C GLU A 137 6.16 -8.93 -1.46
N GLU A 138 5.58 -8.34 -2.51
CA GLU A 138 4.82 -7.08 -2.41
C GLU A 138 3.60 -7.25 -1.50
N LEU A 139 2.83 -8.34 -1.65
CA LEU A 139 1.70 -8.66 -0.80
C LEU A 139 2.13 -8.83 0.67
N LEU A 140 3.22 -9.55 0.93
CA LEU A 140 3.76 -9.69 2.28
C LEU A 140 4.17 -8.33 2.87
N ALA A 141 4.79 -7.45 2.08
CA ALA A 141 5.14 -6.11 2.52
C ALA A 141 3.89 -5.29 2.89
N ARG A 142 2.83 -5.31 2.08
CA ARG A 142 1.55 -4.65 2.38
C ARG A 142 0.88 -5.22 3.63
N ILE A 143 0.85 -6.54 3.80
CA ILE A 143 0.31 -7.19 5.01
C ILE A 143 1.11 -6.76 6.25
N ARG A 144 2.44 -6.73 6.16
CA ARG A 144 3.31 -6.25 7.25
C ARG A 144 3.02 -4.79 7.58
N ASP A 145 2.80 -3.93 6.58
CA ASP A 145 2.44 -2.53 6.81
C ASP A 145 1.06 -2.38 7.47
N ILE A 146 0.04 -3.12 7.02
CA ILE A 146 -1.29 -3.15 7.67
C ILE A 146 -1.18 -3.60 9.14
N ARG A 147 -0.40 -4.67 9.40
CA ARG A 147 -0.10 -5.15 10.76
C ARG A 147 0.69 -4.13 11.57
N SER A 148 1.51 -3.30 10.91
CA SER A 148 2.33 -2.27 11.55
C SER A 148 1.55 -1.05 12.03
N SER A 149 0.25 -0.94 11.78
CA SER A 149 -0.54 0.04 12.51
C SER A 149 -0.35 -0.25 14.00
N GLU A 150 0.26 0.68 14.75
CA GLU A 150 0.62 0.46 16.16
C GLU A 150 -0.57 -0.11 16.94
N LYS A 151 -1.78 0.35 16.62
CA LYS A 151 -3.03 -0.14 17.19
C LYS A 151 -3.27 -1.65 16.99
N GLN A 152 -3.10 -2.18 15.78
CA GLN A 152 -3.35 -3.61 15.52
C GLN A 152 -2.22 -4.48 16.06
N PHE A 153 -0.99 -3.97 16.02
CA PHE A 153 0.18 -4.58 16.67
C PHE A 153 -0.05 -4.73 18.18
N TYR A 154 -0.34 -3.63 18.88
CA TYR A 154 -0.60 -3.65 20.31
C TYR A 154 -1.84 -4.47 20.65
N LYS A 155 -2.85 -4.51 19.78
CA LYS A 155 -4.02 -5.39 19.98
C LYS A 155 -3.64 -6.87 20.01
N LYS A 156 -2.80 -7.37 19.09
CA LYS A 156 -2.34 -8.77 19.13
C LYS A 156 -1.45 -9.07 20.33
N ILE A 157 -0.57 -8.13 20.66
CA ILE A 157 0.23 -8.17 21.90
C ILE A 157 -0.68 -8.28 23.12
N LEU A 158 -1.73 -7.45 23.19
CA LEU A 158 -2.74 -7.47 24.26
C LEU A 158 -3.46 -8.82 24.31
N GLU A 159 -3.84 -9.40 23.17
CA GLU A 159 -4.52 -10.70 23.12
C GLU A 159 -3.64 -11.83 23.69
N ILE A 160 -2.36 -11.87 23.32
CA ILE A 160 -1.42 -12.89 23.84
C ILE A 160 -1.16 -12.65 25.33
N TYR A 161 -0.87 -11.41 25.72
CA TYR A 161 -0.50 -11.13 27.10
C TYR A 161 -1.67 -11.11 28.08
N ALA A 162 -2.90 -10.92 27.60
CA ALA A 162 -4.10 -11.16 28.40
C ALA A 162 -4.24 -12.63 28.82
N THR A 163 -3.49 -13.57 28.21
CA THR A 163 -3.40 -14.96 28.68
C THR A 163 -2.44 -15.13 29.86
N SER A 164 -1.70 -14.09 30.24
CA SER A 164 -0.79 -14.16 31.40
C SER A 164 -1.58 -14.25 32.69
N ILE A 165 -1.08 -15.04 33.65
CA ILE A 165 -1.81 -15.30 34.91
C ILE A 165 -1.97 -14.02 35.75
N ASP A 166 -1.00 -13.12 35.67
CA ASP A 166 -0.90 -11.89 36.45
C ASP A 166 -1.40 -10.64 35.70
N TYR A 167 -2.07 -10.82 34.55
CA TYR A 167 -2.58 -9.69 33.78
C TYR A 167 -3.80 -9.05 34.44
N ASP A 168 -3.69 -7.75 34.72
CA ASP A 168 -4.80 -6.89 35.13
C ASP A 168 -4.78 -5.62 34.25
N PRO A 169 -5.82 -5.36 33.43
CA PRO A 169 -5.85 -4.20 32.54
C PRO A 169 -5.82 -2.85 33.27
N SER A 170 -6.20 -2.82 34.55
CA SER A 170 -6.21 -1.60 35.39
C SER A 170 -4.91 -1.40 36.17
N ALA A 171 -4.04 -2.41 36.23
CA ALA A 171 -2.80 -2.34 36.98
C ALA A 171 -1.74 -1.47 36.30
N GLU A 172 -1.02 -0.69 37.10
CA GLU A 172 0.16 0.07 36.65
C GLU A 172 1.22 -0.86 36.05
N ALA A 173 1.35 -2.08 36.59
CA ALA A 173 2.25 -3.12 36.10
C ALA A 173 2.02 -3.44 34.61
N SER A 174 0.77 -3.52 34.16
CA SER A 174 0.42 -3.78 32.76
C SER A 174 0.82 -2.61 31.87
N THR A 175 0.56 -1.37 32.29
CA THR A 175 0.98 -0.17 31.55
C THR A 175 2.50 -0.13 31.39
N ARG A 176 3.24 -0.39 32.48
CA ARG A 176 4.71 -0.43 32.48
C ARG A 176 5.25 -1.55 31.60
N PHE A 177 4.59 -2.71 31.61
CA PHE A 177 4.93 -3.83 30.74
C PHE A 177 4.85 -3.44 29.26
N PHE A 178 3.75 -2.84 28.81
CA PHE A 178 3.61 -2.41 27.40
C PHE A 178 4.64 -1.36 26.99
N GLN A 179 4.92 -0.39 27.86
CA GLN A 179 5.98 0.60 27.63
C GLN A 179 7.36 -0.06 27.49
N THR A 180 7.63 -1.07 28.31
CA THR A 180 8.89 -1.83 28.28
C THR A 180 9.03 -2.60 26.97
N VAL A 181 7.99 -3.33 26.55
CA VAL A 181 7.97 -4.07 25.28
C VAL A 181 8.13 -3.11 24.09
N GLN A 182 7.37 -2.01 24.05
CA GLN A 182 7.49 -0.99 23.01
C GLN A 182 8.93 -0.48 22.87
N ASN A 183 9.52 -0.02 23.97
CA ASN A 183 10.86 0.57 23.94
C ASN A 183 11.93 -0.44 23.55
N LYS A 184 11.80 -1.71 23.96
CA LYS A 184 12.71 -2.79 23.52
C LYS A 184 12.61 -3.04 22.02
N MET A 185 11.40 -3.03 21.44
CA MET A 185 11.22 -3.19 19.99
C MET A 185 11.82 -2.04 19.19
N HIS A 186 11.57 -0.80 19.59
CA HIS A 186 12.18 0.39 18.97
C HIS A 186 13.71 0.36 19.08
N TRP A 187 14.23 -0.01 20.25
CA TRP A 187 15.68 -0.11 20.45
C TRP A 187 16.32 -1.18 19.55
N ALA A 188 15.72 -2.36 19.46
CA ALA A 188 16.22 -3.44 18.61
C ALA A 188 16.16 -3.10 17.10
N ALA A 189 15.21 -2.27 16.70
CA ALA A 189 15.05 -1.84 15.32
C ALA A 189 16.05 -0.76 14.91
N HIS A 190 16.28 0.24 15.76
CA HIS A 190 16.98 1.47 15.37
C HIS A 190 17.74 2.17 16.53
N GLY A 191 17.98 1.50 17.65
CA GLY A 191 18.87 2.00 18.72
C GLY A 191 18.33 3.17 19.55
N HIS A 192 17.02 3.43 19.51
CA HIS A 192 16.38 4.52 20.25
C HIS A 192 15.07 4.04 20.88
N THR A 193 14.69 4.63 22.01
CA THR A 193 13.33 4.50 22.54
C THR A 193 12.33 5.33 21.72
N ALA A 194 11.04 5.02 21.84
CA ALA A 194 10.00 5.78 21.14
C ALA A 194 10.03 7.29 21.49
N ALA A 195 10.28 7.61 22.76
CA ALA A 195 10.39 8.98 23.23
C ALA A 195 11.60 9.72 22.64
N GLU A 196 12.76 9.05 22.56
CA GLU A 196 13.98 9.63 21.98
C GLU A 196 13.83 9.91 20.47
N ILE A 197 13.12 9.06 19.74
CA ILE A 197 12.82 9.30 18.31
C ILE A 197 12.03 10.59 18.13
N VAL A 198 10.92 10.75 18.86
CA VAL A 198 10.11 11.96 18.77
C VAL A 198 10.92 13.18 19.20
N VAL A 199 11.68 13.09 20.29
CA VAL A 199 12.48 14.22 20.77
C VAL A 199 13.60 14.59 19.79
N SER A 200 14.24 13.63 19.14
CA SER A 200 15.36 13.90 18.24
C SER A 200 14.91 14.37 16.84
N ARG A 201 13.76 13.88 16.34
CA ARG A 201 13.34 14.09 14.94
C ARG A 201 12.18 15.05 14.75
N ALA A 202 11.42 15.37 15.80
CA ALA A 202 10.39 16.41 15.71
C ALA A 202 11.06 17.78 15.53
N ASP A 203 10.84 18.36 14.36
CA ASP A 203 11.48 19.60 13.92
C ASP A 203 10.51 20.38 13.03
N ALA A 204 10.03 21.53 13.50
CA ALA A 204 9.07 22.37 12.78
C ALA A 204 9.61 22.95 11.47
N ASP A 205 10.94 23.02 11.31
CA ASP A 205 11.55 23.67 10.14
C ASP A 205 11.64 22.75 8.93
N ARG A 206 11.48 21.43 9.14
CA ARG A 206 11.43 20.41 8.10
C ARG A 206 10.03 20.28 7.50
N ASP A 207 9.98 19.80 6.27
CA ASP A 207 8.73 19.42 5.60
C ASP A 207 7.94 18.44 6.48
N HIS A 208 6.64 18.73 6.60
CA HIS A 208 5.72 17.97 7.44
C HIS A 208 6.23 17.73 8.87
N LYS A 209 7.05 18.66 9.40
CA LYS A 209 7.57 18.61 10.77
C LYS A 209 8.48 17.41 11.04
N GLY A 210 9.16 16.93 9.99
CA GLY A 210 10.03 15.75 10.04
C GLY A 210 9.30 14.40 10.04
N LEU A 211 7.98 14.40 9.86
CA LEU A 211 7.19 13.18 9.73
C LEU A 211 7.43 12.54 8.35
N THR A 212 7.68 11.24 8.33
CA THR A 212 7.81 10.42 7.12
C THR A 212 6.48 9.78 6.73
N SER A 213 5.60 9.53 7.71
CA SER A 213 4.26 8.97 7.50
C SER A 213 3.24 9.53 8.49
N TRP A 214 1.96 9.60 8.10
CA TRP A 214 0.87 10.03 9.00
C TRP A 214 -0.51 9.51 8.55
N SER A 215 -1.46 9.50 9.47
CA SER A 215 -2.78 8.86 9.28
C SER A 215 -3.60 9.35 8.07
N ASN A 216 -3.43 10.62 7.68
CA ASN A 216 -4.15 11.25 6.58
C ASN A 216 -3.39 11.25 5.23
N GLN A 217 -2.14 10.77 5.21
CA GLN A 217 -1.30 10.78 4.01
C GLN A 217 -1.94 10.06 2.81
N PRO A 218 -2.58 8.87 2.96
CA PRO A 218 -3.22 8.19 1.83
C PRO A 218 -4.43 8.95 1.26
N LYS A 219 -4.99 9.90 2.03
CA LYS A 219 -6.11 10.75 1.62
C LYS A 219 -5.64 12.12 1.10
N GLY A 220 -4.33 12.32 0.95
CA GLY A 220 -3.74 13.60 0.56
C GLY A 220 -3.88 14.72 1.61
N GLY A 221 -4.24 14.38 2.85
CA GLY A 221 -4.45 15.36 3.92
C GLY A 221 -3.17 15.63 4.73
N PRO A 222 -3.01 16.82 5.35
CA PRO A 222 -1.84 17.16 6.16
C PRO A 222 -1.79 16.38 7.49
N PRO A 223 -0.61 16.33 8.15
CA PRO A 223 -0.46 15.74 9.48
C PRO A 223 -1.35 16.41 10.54
N ARG A 224 -1.81 15.63 11.51
CA ARG A 224 -2.55 16.11 12.69
C ARG A 224 -1.65 16.15 13.92
N LYS A 225 -2.09 16.90 14.94
CA LYS A 225 -1.40 16.96 16.25
C LYS A 225 -1.22 15.59 16.90
N ALA A 226 -2.16 14.67 16.67
CA ALA A 226 -2.06 13.30 17.15
C ALA A 226 -0.95 12.50 16.45
N ASP A 227 -0.67 12.77 15.17
CA ASP A 227 0.41 12.12 14.43
C ASP A 227 1.79 12.57 14.93
N ALA A 228 1.89 13.80 15.42
CA ALA A 228 3.12 14.42 15.88
C ALA A 228 3.72 13.83 17.17
N VAL A 229 2.98 13.00 17.90
CA VAL A 229 3.45 12.34 19.13
C VAL A 229 3.72 10.85 18.96
N ILE A 230 3.52 10.32 17.75
CA ILE A 230 3.71 8.90 17.42
C ILE A 230 5.14 8.73 16.89
N ALA A 231 5.93 7.88 17.55
CA ALA A 231 7.34 7.67 17.18
C ALA A 231 7.51 7.03 15.80
N LYS A 232 6.64 6.07 15.45
CA LYS A 232 6.62 5.40 14.14
C LYS A 232 6.62 6.39 12.96
N ASN A 233 5.92 7.51 13.11
CA ASN A 233 5.74 8.49 12.05
C ASN A 233 7.02 9.28 11.71
N TYR A 234 8.10 9.11 12.48
CA TYR A 234 9.42 9.72 12.22
C TYR A 234 10.47 8.69 11.76
N LEU A 235 10.08 7.43 11.56
CA LEU A 235 11.00 6.38 11.12
C LEU A 235 11.20 6.44 9.61
N SER A 236 12.43 6.20 9.18
CA SER A 236 12.72 5.96 7.76
C SER A 236 12.13 4.62 7.30
N ASP A 237 12.00 4.42 5.99
CA ASP A 237 11.47 3.17 5.44
C ASP A 237 12.28 1.95 5.89
N GLU A 238 13.61 2.05 5.95
CA GLU A 238 14.50 0.98 6.43
C GLU A 238 14.24 0.63 7.90
N GLU A 239 14.14 1.64 8.77
CA GLU A 239 13.86 1.44 10.20
C GLU A 239 12.45 0.89 10.43
N LEU A 240 11.48 1.35 9.65
CA LEU A 240 10.11 0.87 9.69
C LEU A 240 10.05 -0.60 9.26
N HIS A 241 10.75 -0.96 8.19
CA HIS A 241 10.87 -2.34 7.74
C HIS A 241 11.55 -3.21 8.78
N ALA A 242 12.64 -2.75 9.41
CA ALA A 242 13.32 -3.48 10.48
C ALA A 242 12.40 -3.71 11.68
N LEU A 243 11.73 -2.65 12.16
CA LEU A 243 10.77 -2.72 13.25
C LEU A 243 9.65 -3.73 12.95
N ASN A 244 9.06 -3.65 11.76
CA ASN A 244 7.97 -4.52 11.33
C ASN A 244 8.38 -6.00 11.24
N ARG A 245 9.62 -6.28 10.85
CA ARG A 245 10.16 -7.65 10.81
C ARG A 245 10.36 -8.22 12.22
N ILE A 246 11.00 -7.47 13.11
CA ILE A 246 11.23 -7.88 14.51
C ILE A 246 9.89 -8.15 15.21
N VAL A 247 8.96 -7.22 15.04
CA VAL A 247 7.60 -7.30 15.58
C VAL A 247 6.86 -8.54 15.09
N SER A 248 6.85 -8.78 13.77
CA SER A 248 6.14 -9.93 13.18
C SER A 248 6.71 -11.25 13.69
N ALA A 249 8.04 -11.38 13.70
CA ALA A 249 8.73 -12.58 14.16
C ALA A 249 8.50 -12.85 15.65
N TYR A 250 8.51 -11.80 16.48
CA TYR A 250 8.21 -11.95 17.91
C TYR A 250 6.76 -12.34 18.18
N LEU A 251 5.79 -11.80 17.42
CA LEU A 251 4.39 -12.20 17.53
C LEU A 251 4.20 -13.68 17.21
N GLU A 252 4.82 -14.19 16.14
CA GLU A 252 4.76 -15.61 15.79
C GLU A 252 5.38 -16.49 16.89
N PHE A 253 6.52 -16.07 17.43
CA PHE A 253 7.14 -16.73 18.58
C PHE A 253 6.21 -16.74 19.80
N ALA A 254 5.57 -15.63 20.13
CA ALA A 254 4.69 -15.50 21.27
C ALA A 254 3.40 -16.31 21.10
N GLU A 255 2.79 -16.31 19.90
CA GLU A 255 1.65 -17.16 19.55
C GLU A 255 2.01 -18.65 19.73
N PHE A 256 3.20 -19.08 19.28
CA PHE A 256 3.67 -20.45 19.47
C PHE A 256 3.86 -20.82 20.96
N GLN A 257 4.41 -19.92 21.78
CA GLN A 257 4.52 -20.16 23.23
C GLN A 257 3.14 -20.29 23.88
N ALA A 258 2.17 -19.46 23.49
CA ALA A 258 0.79 -19.52 23.99
C ALA A 258 0.08 -20.83 23.58
N MET A 259 0.25 -21.28 22.33
CA MET A 259 -0.30 -22.56 21.84
C MET A 259 0.20 -23.77 22.62
N ASN A 260 1.45 -23.72 23.10
CA ASN A 260 2.04 -24.78 23.93
C ASN A 260 1.49 -24.82 25.37
N ARG A 261 0.45 -24.03 25.68
CA ARG A 261 -0.25 -23.96 26.98
C ARG A 261 0.69 -23.73 28.17
N ARG A 262 1.82 -23.07 27.93
CA ARG A 262 2.74 -22.67 29.00
C ARG A 262 2.14 -21.46 29.69
N GLN A 263 1.83 -21.63 30.95
CA GLN A 263 1.46 -20.51 31.81
C GLN A 263 2.62 -19.53 31.91
N MET A 264 2.36 -18.27 31.59
CA MET A 264 3.37 -17.21 31.60
C MET A 264 2.90 -16.05 32.46
N THR A 265 3.85 -15.38 33.10
CA THR A 265 3.63 -14.08 33.74
C THR A 265 4.09 -12.96 32.81
N MET A 266 3.61 -11.74 33.01
CA MET A 266 4.08 -10.57 32.25
C MET A 266 5.61 -10.41 32.34
N GLN A 267 6.21 -10.66 33.51
CA GLN A 267 7.66 -10.61 33.67
C GLN A 267 8.39 -11.70 32.88
N ALA A 268 7.84 -12.93 32.84
CA ALA A 268 8.42 -14.02 32.05
C ALA A 268 8.37 -13.70 30.54
N TRP A 269 7.33 -13.01 30.08
CA TRP A 269 7.24 -12.51 28.71
C TRP A 269 8.31 -11.49 28.37
N VAL A 270 8.61 -10.54 29.27
CA VAL A 270 9.73 -9.60 29.06
C VAL A 270 11.05 -10.34 28.96
N ALA A 271 11.29 -11.34 29.82
CA ALA A 271 12.51 -12.15 29.76
C ALA A 271 12.61 -12.92 28.43
N LYS A 272 11.49 -13.47 27.92
CA LYS A 272 11.46 -14.15 26.63
C LYS A 272 11.66 -13.22 25.44
N LEU A 273 11.17 -11.99 25.52
CA LEU A 273 11.50 -10.96 24.55
C LEU A 273 13.00 -10.68 24.53
N ASP A 274 13.63 -10.56 25.69
CA ASP A 274 15.08 -10.33 25.77
C ASP A 274 15.88 -11.49 25.18
N ASP A 275 15.49 -12.74 25.46
CA ASP A 275 16.10 -13.94 24.86
C ASP A 275 15.95 -13.94 23.33
N PHE A 276 14.74 -13.63 22.83
CA PHE A 276 14.44 -13.58 21.42
C PHE A 276 15.28 -12.53 20.69
N LEU A 277 15.41 -11.33 21.26
CA LEU A 277 16.20 -10.25 20.68
C LEU A 277 17.70 -10.59 20.66
N ARG A 278 18.23 -11.18 21.74
CA ARG A 278 19.63 -11.64 21.78
C ARG A 278 19.93 -12.71 20.75
N LEU A 279 19.01 -13.65 20.55
CA LEU A 279 19.17 -14.73 19.55
C LEU A 279 19.24 -14.17 18.12
N GLY A 280 18.57 -13.04 17.86
CA GLY A 280 18.60 -12.35 16.57
C GLY A 280 19.76 -11.36 16.40
N ASP A 281 20.80 -11.45 17.24
CA ASP A 281 21.95 -10.52 17.30
C ASP A 281 21.53 -9.04 17.41
N ARG A 282 20.46 -8.77 18.17
CA ARG A 282 19.97 -7.41 18.44
C ARG A 282 20.38 -6.94 19.82
N ASP A 283 20.72 -5.66 19.91
CA ASP A 283 20.92 -5.00 21.20
C ASP A 283 19.61 -4.95 21.99
N VAL A 284 19.70 -5.34 23.26
CA VAL A 284 18.56 -5.31 24.17
C VAL A 284 18.65 -4.07 25.05
N LEU A 285 17.56 -3.31 25.08
CA LEU A 285 17.46 -2.16 25.98
C LEU A 285 17.47 -2.63 27.44
N THR A 286 18.49 -2.21 28.19
CA THR A 286 18.71 -2.50 29.62
C THR A 286 18.49 -1.30 30.55
N HIS A 287 18.21 -0.12 29.99
CA HIS A 287 17.95 1.13 30.72
C HIS A 287 16.62 1.77 30.28
N ALA A 288 16.18 2.83 30.97
CA ALA A 288 14.88 3.48 30.71
C ALA A 288 14.88 4.46 29.50
N GLY A 289 15.95 4.51 28.71
CA GLY A 289 16.21 5.60 27.76
C GLY A 289 16.67 6.91 28.42
N LYS A 290 16.91 7.94 27.61
CA LYS A 290 17.33 9.29 28.03
C LYS A 290 16.19 10.30 28.08
N CYS A 291 15.05 9.98 27.45
CA CYS A 291 13.91 10.90 27.33
C CYS A 291 12.65 10.29 27.91
N THR A 292 11.83 11.12 28.58
CA THR A 292 10.54 10.69 29.11
C THR A 292 9.43 10.81 28.06
N ALA A 293 8.38 10.00 28.20
CA ALA A 293 7.21 10.08 27.32
C ALA A 293 6.50 11.45 27.40
N SER A 294 6.51 12.10 28.57
CA SER A 294 5.95 13.44 28.75
C SER A 294 6.74 14.49 27.96
N ALA A 295 8.08 14.45 28.05
CA ALA A 295 8.94 15.36 27.29
C ALA A 295 8.77 15.17 25.76
N ALA A 296 8.64 13.92 25.31
CA ALA A 296 8.38 13.61 23.90
C ALA A 296 7.01 14.16 23.43
N LYS A 297 5.94 13.97 24.22
CA LYS A 297 4.62 14.52 23.90
C LYS A 297 4.62 16.05 23.86
N GLN A 298 5.31 16.68 24.81
CA GLN A 298 5.43 18.13 24.87
C GLN A 298 6.17 18.66 23.64
N LYS A 299 7.39 18.18 23.38
CA LYS A 299 8.17 18.60 22.20
C LYS A 299 7.42 18.31 20.90
N GLY A 300 6.82 17.13 20.79
CA GLY A 300 5.97 16.75 19.65
C GLY A 300 4.81 17.74 19.43
N GLY A 301 4.12 18.14 20.50
CA GLY A 301 3.05 19.13 20.42
C GLY A 301 3.54 20.53 20.03
N GLU A 302 4.61 21.02 20.67
CA GLU A 302 5.15 22.37 20.47
C GLU A 302 5.69 22.57 19.04
N GLU A 303 6.47 21.62 18.54
CA GLU A 303 7.00 21.65 17.17
C GLU A 303 5.84 21.57 16.15
N PHE A 304 4.76 20.84 16.44
CA PHE A 304 3.60 20.79 15.55
C PHE A 304 2.87 22.13 15.46
N GLU A 305 2.68 22.81 16.59
CA GLU A 305 2.05 24.14 16.57
C GLU A 305 2.93 25.18 15.88
N ARG A 306 4.26 25.10 16.02
CA ARG A 306 5.20 25.96 15.28
C ARG A 306 5.12 25.71 13.77
N TRP A 307 5.19 24.46 13.34
CA TRP A 307 5.03 24.08 11.93
C TRP A 307 3.68 24.53 11.38
N ARG A 308 2.59 24.33 12.14
CA ARG A 308 1.24 24.74 11.73
C ARG A 308 1.12 26.25 11.55
N LYS A 309 1.70 27.06 12.45
CA LYS A 309 1.72 28.52 12.31
C LYS A 309 2.48 28.94 11.05
N ARG A 310 3.66 28.38 10.82
CA ARG A 310 4.43 28.61 9.59
C ARG A 310 3.65 28.22 8.34
N ALA A 311 3.01 27.06 8.33
CA ALA A 311 2.20 26.60 7.21
C ALA A 311 0.94 27.45 6.95
N ILE A 312 0.46 28.20 7.95
CA ILE A 312 -0.63 29.20 7.78
C ILE A 312 -0.08 30.53 7.28
N GLU A 313 1.16 30.89 7.64
CA GLU A 313 1.84 32.11 7.22
C GLU A 313 2.51 31.99 5.83
N GLU A 314 2.80 30.77 5.38
CA GLU A 314 3.26 30.50 4.01
C GLU A 314 2.10 30.75 3.02
N PRO A 315 2.30 31.61 2.00
CA PRO A 315 1.25 31.96 1.06
C PRO A 315 0.79 30.70 0.31
N SER A 316 -0.53 30.51 0.25
CA SER A 316 -1.14 29.40 -0.47
C SER A 316 -0.76 29.43 -1.95
N ALA A 317 -0.86 28.29 -2.64
CA ALA A 317 -0.62 28.22 -4.09
C ALA A 317 -1.47 29.23 -4.87
N VAL A 318 -2.68 29.54 -4.39
CA VAL A 318 -3.57 30.56 -4.98
C VAL A 318 -3.02 31.97 -4.77
N GLU A 319 -2.49 32.28 -3.58
CA GLU A 319 -1.88 33.57 -3.27
C GLU A 319 -0.55 33.76 -4.01
N LEU A 320 0.25 32.71 -4.17
CA LEU A 320 1.46 32.72 -5.01
C LEU A 320 1.10 32.95 -6.48
N HIS A 321 0.13 32.23 -7.02
CA HIS A 321 -0.36 32.46 -8.39
C HIS A 321 -0.93 33.87 -8.57
N PHE A 322 -1.61 34.41 -7.56
CA PHE A 322 -2.10 35.79 -7.58
C PHE A 322 -0.95 36.80 -7.56
N MET A 323 0.06 36.60 -6.72
CA MET A 323 1.26 37.44 -6.68
C MET A 323 2.02 37.41 -8.00
N GLU A 324 2.20 36.23 -8.60
CA GLU A 324 2.82 36.09 -9.93
C GLU A 324 2.00 36.78 -11.03
N ALA A 325 0.67 36.68 -10.99
CA ALA A 325 -0.21 37.36 -11.92
C ALA A 325 -0.11 38.89 -11.77
N VAL A 326 -0.10 39.39 -10.53
CA VAL A 326 0.06 40.82 -10.23
C VAL A 326 1.42 41.34 -10.71
N ASP A 327 2.50 40.58 -10.52
CA ASP A 327 3.83 40.97 -10.99
C ASP A 327 3.94 40.94 -12.52
N LYS A 328 3.34 39.96 -13.20
CA LYS A 328 3.23 39.95 -14.67
C LYS A 328 2.48 41.19 -15.19
N VAL A 329 1.38 41.58 -14.56
CA VAL A 329 0.63 42.79 -14.92
C VAL A 329 1.46 44.06 -14.71
N LYS A 330 2.23 44.16 -13.62
CA LYS A 330 3.13 45.29 -13.38
C LYS A 330 4.27 45.36 -14.40
N GLN A 331 4.82 44.22 -14.81
CA GLN A 331 5.85 44.17 -15.86
C GLN A 331 5.28 44.59 -17.23
N LEU A 332 4.08 44.13 -17.57
CA LEU A 332 3.38 44.56 -18.78
C LEU A 332 3.13 46.06 -18.79
N ALA A 333 2.62 46.64 -17.69
CA ALA A 333 2.41 48.09 -17.57
C ALA A 333 3.70 48.91 -17.67
N LYS A 334 4.83 48.41 -17.17
CA LYS A 334 6.16 49.03 -17.35
C LYS A 334 6.64 48.95 -18.80
N SER A 335 6.31 47.88 -19.53
CA SER A 335 6.66 47.72 -20.94
C SER A 335 5.87 48.66 -21.86
N THR A 336 4.60 48.94 -21.55
CA THR A 336 3.76 49.90 -22.28
C THR A 336 4.21 51.34 -22.07
N ARG A 337 4.67 51.68 -20.85
CA ARG A 337 5.23 53.01 -20.53
C ARG A 337 6.59 53.31 -21.16
N LYS A 338 7.30 52.29 -21.67
CA LYS A 338 8.59 52.44 -22.38
C LYS A 338 8.43 52.54 -23.91
N LYS A 339 7.22 52.29 -24.42
CA LYS A 339 6.87 52.35 -25.86
C LYS A 339 6.02 53.58 -26.23
N SER A 340 5.60 54.36 -25.24
CA SER A 340 5.12 55.74 -25.37
C SER A 340 6.26 56.68 -25.02
#